data_AF-A0A7Y7VLI1-F1
#
_entry.id   AF-A0A7Y7VLI1-F1
#
_cell.length_a   1.000
_cell.length_b   1.000
_cell.length_c   1.000
_cell.angle_alpha   90.00
_cell.angle_beta   90.00
_cell.angle_gamma   90.00
#
_symmetry.space_group_name_H-M   'P 1'
#
loop_
_entity.id
_entity.type
_entity.pdbx_description
1 polymer ?
#
loop_
_entity_poly.entity_id
_entity_poly.type
_entity_poly.pdbx_seq_one_letter_code
_entity_poly.pdbx_strand_id
1 'polypeptide(L)'
;MKPKCRNHRSRWTLRELRYVEKHYQKDGAASVALKLGRTAAAVRSQASSMGCSKGPRELWTDEEMEILRINYARGDGISSVMQLLPGRSRKTIFHKAITLGISSARNWSEEKCLILVEYYPVLGTKVGKMIGRTAEAVRIKASEMGIKVEGLTLARKWSEEETSLLLKNLDKTPAEIRSLFPDRTPASVSKARLKWKKKC
;
A
#
# COMPACT_ATOMS: atom_id res chain seq x y z
N MET A 1 20.49 -28.31 -26.70
CA MET A 1 19.52 -28.00 -27.78
C MET A 1 18.11 -28.19 -27.24
N LYS A 2 17.20 -27.22 -27.38
CA LYS A 2 15.79 -27.45 -27.00
C LYS A 2 15.19 -28.48 -27.96
N PRO A 3 14.50 -29.54 -27.49
CA PRO A 3 13.94 -30.55 -28.37
C PRO A 3 12.97 -29.90 -29.36
N LYS A 4 13.18 -30.15 -30.65
CA LYS A 4 12.26 -29.71 -31.71
C LYS A 4 10.94 -30.45 -31.49
N CYS A 5 9.88 -29.72 -31.16
CA CYS A 5 8.53 -30.26 -31.11
C CYS A 5 8.11 -30.77 -32.50
N ARG A 6 7.42 -31.93 -32.54
CA ARG A 6 7.04 -32.67 -33.76
C ARG A 6 6.39 -31.79 -34.85
N ASN A 7 5.54 -30.84 -34.45
CA ASN A 7 4.76 -30.00 -35.35
C ASN A 7 5.28 -28.55 -35.37
N HIS A 8 6.60 -28.35 -35.30
CA HIS A 8 7.19 -27.01 -35.30
C HIS A 8 6.91 -26.28 -36.63
N ARG A 9 6.25 -25.11 -36.56
CA ARG A 9 5.85 -24.26 -37.70
C ARG A 9 4.84 -24.88 -38.68
N SER A 10 4.28 -26.05 -38.37
CA SER A 10 3.22 -26.66 -39.18
C SER A 10 1.93 -25.83 -39.13
N ARG A 11 1.22 -25.77 -40.27
CA ARG A 11 -0.12 -25.15 -40.35
C ARG A 11 -1.08 -25.83 -39.37
N TRP A 12 -1.99 -25.06 -38.78
CA TRP A 12 -3.01 -25.59 -37.88
C TRP A 12 -4.08 -26.33 -38.69
N THR A 13 -4.40 -27.55 -38.28
CA THR A 13 -5.51 -28.32 -38.87
C THR A 13 -6.80 -28.09 -38.09
N LEU A 14 -7.96 -28.29 -38.74
CA LEU A 14 -9.26 -28.17 -38.08
C LEU A 14 -9.40 -29.08 -36.85
N ARG A 15 -8.80 -30.28 -36.89
CA ARG A 15 -8.74 -31.21 -35.76
C ARG A 15 -7.94 -30.66 -34.58
N GLU A 16 -6.79 -30.03 -34.85
CA GLU A 16 -5.99 -29.38 -33.81
C GLU A 16 -6.74 -28.19 -33.21
N LEU A 17 -7.41 -27.37 -34.03
CA LEU A 17 -8.19 -26.21 -33.55
C LEU A 17 -9.32 -26.64 -32.61
N ARG A 18 -10.13 -27.63 -33.01
CA ARG A 18 -11.20 -28.20 -32.16
C ARG A 18 -10.65 -28.80 -30.87
N TYR A 19 -9.47 -29.40 -30.92
CA TYR A 19 -8.84 -29.96 -29.73
C TYR A 19 -8.41 -28.85 -28.76
N VAL A 20 -7.79 -27.77 -29.26
CA VAL A 20 -7.45 -26.61 -28.42
C VAL A 20 -8.71 -26.00 -27.81
N GLU A 21 -9.74 -25.74 -28.62
CA GLU A 21 -11.01 -25.17 -28.13
C GLU A 21 -11.62 -25.99 -26.98
N LYS A 22 -11.66 -27.33 -27.11
CA LYS A 22 -12.25 -28.22 -26.12
C LYS A 22 -11.40 -28.42 -24.86
N HIS A 23 -10.07 -28.46 -25.00
CA HIS A 23 -9.17 -28.92 -23.93
C HIS A 23 -8.33 -27.82 -23.29
N TYR A 24 -8.19 -26.65 -23.92
CA TYR A 24 -7.27 -25.61 -23.44
C TYR A 24 -7.61 -25.12 -22.03
N GLN A 25 -8.90 -24.90 -21.74
CA GLN A 25 -9.36 -24.40 -20.44
C GLN A 25 -9.17 -25.42 -19.32
N LYS A 26 -9.39 -26.72 -19.61
CA LYS A 26 -9.32 -27.78 -18.62
C LYS A 26 -7.89 -28.27 -18.37
N ASP A 27 -7.15 -28.52 -19.45
CA ASP A 27 -5.87 -29.24 -19.40
C ASP A 27 -4.68 -28.27 -19.45
N GLY A 28 -4.91 -27.01 -19.81
CA GLY A 28 -3.89 -25.98 -19.89
C GLY A 28 -2.97 -26.10 -21.10
N ALA A 29 -2.20 -25.04 -21.36
CA ALA A 29 -1.38 -24.95 -22.58
C ALA A 29 -0.28 -26.02 -22.69
N ALA A 30 0.27 -26.49 -21.56
CA ALA A 30 1.35 -27.48 -21.57
C ALA A 30 0.86 -28.89 -21.95
N SER A 31 -0.28 -29.33 -21.40
CA SER A 31 -0.87 -30.64 -21.71
C SER A 31 -1.35 -30.70 -23.16
N VAL A 32 -2.05 -29.65 -23.60
CA VAL A 32 -2.49 -29.52 -25.00
C VAL A 32 -1.30 -29.49 -25.96
N ALA A 33 -0.22 -28.79 -25.61
CA ALA A 33 1.00 -28.75 -26.41
C ALA A 33 1.65 -30.13 -26.57
N LEU A 34 1.71 -30.90 -25.48
CA LEU A 34 2.24 -32.27 -25.50
C LEU A 34 1.43 -33.16 -26.44
N LYS A 35 0.08 -33.13 -26.35
CA LYS A 35 -0.79 -33.93 -27.20
C LYS A 35 -0.66 -33.58 -28.68
N LEU A 36 -0.60 -32.28 -28.99
CA LEU A 36 -0.52 -31.79 -30.36
C LEU A 36 0.91 -31.82 -30.92
N GLY A 37 1.93 -32.07 -30.09
CA GLY A 37 3.33 -32.01 -30.51
C GLY A 37 3.78 -30.59 -30.89
N ARG A 38 3.18 -29.57 -30.29
CA ARG A 38 3.50 -28.14 -30.51
C ARG A 38 4.18 -27.56 -29.26
N THR A 39 4.63 -26.30 -29.34
CA THR A 39 5.11 -25.59 -28.14
C THR A 39 3.94 -25.02 -27.34
N ALA A 40 4.09 -24.93 -26.01
CA ALA A 40 3.10 -24.27 -25.16
C ALA A 40 2.85 -22.81 -25.58
N ALA A 41 3.88 -22.12 -26.09
CA ALA A 41 3.74 -20.78 -26.64
C ALA A 41 2.80 -20.74 -27.87
N ALA A 42 2.98 -21.66 -28.83
CA ALA A 42 2.11 -21.73 -30.00
C ALA A 42 0.66 -22.04 -29.63
N VAL A 43 0.43 -22.93 -28.67
CA VAL A 43 -0.91 -23.25 -28.16
C VAL A 43 -1.54 -22.03 -27.47
N ARG A 44 -0.79 -21.28 -26.65
CA ARG A 44 -1.28 -20.03 -26.04
C ARG A 44 -1.66 -18.98 -27.09
N SER A 45 -0.81 -18.75 -28.09
CA SER A 45 -1.10 -17.81 -29.18
C SER A 45 -2.35 -18.23 -29.95
N GLN A 46 -2.50 -19.52 -30.25
CA GLN A 46 -3.66 -20.02 -30.98
C GLN A 46 -4.95 -19.92 -30.16
N ALA A 47 -4.93 -20.30 -28.89
CA ALA A 47 -6.07 -20.15 -28.01
C ALA A 47 -6.49 -18.67 -27.87
N SER A 48 -5.51 -17.75 -27.87
CA SER A 48 -5.81 -16.31 -27.85
C SER A 48 -6.44 -15.82 -29.14
N SER A 49 -5.97 -16.31 -30.30
CA SER A 49 -6.54 -16.01 -31.61
C SER A 49 -7.98 -16.51 -31.73
N MET A 50 -8.27 -17.68 -31.16
CA MET A 50 -9.61 -18.27 -31.15
C MET A 50 -10.51 -17.76 -30.02
N GLY A 51 -10.04 -16.81 -29.19
CA GLY A 51 -10.81 -16.28 -28.06
C GLY A 51 -11.00 -17.24 -26.87
N CYS A 52 -10.50 -18.48 -26.95
CA CYS A 52 -10.60 -19.47 -25.89
C CYS A 52 -9.41 -19.43 -24.90
N SER A 53 -8.59 -18.38 -24.90
CA SER A 53 -7.47 -18.21 -23.95
C SER A 53 -7.91 -17.75 -22.57
N LYS A 54 -9.02 -17.01 -22.49
CA LYS A 54 -9.58 -16.52 -21.24
C LYS A 54 -10.66 -17.51 -20.81
N GLY A 55 -10.53 -18.05 -19.60
CA GLY A 55 -11.61 -18.84 -19.01
C GLY A 55 -12.89 -18.03 -18.92
N PRO A 56 -14.03 -18.68 -18.64
CA PRO A 56 -15.25 -17.96 -18.30
C PRO A 56 -14.90 -16.90 -17.26
N ARG A 57 -15.21 -15.63 -17.52
CA ARG A 57 -15.09 -14.59 -16.51
C ARG A 57 -16.01 -15.05 -15.39
N GLU A 58 -15.44 -15.56 -14.30
CA GLU A 58 -16.23 -15.99 -13.14
C GLU A 58 -17.10 -14.82 -12.73
N LEU A 59 -18.40 -14.94 -13.00
CA LEU A 59 -19.39 -13.94 -12.63
C LEU A 59 -19.35 -13.79 -11.11
N TRP A 60 -19.53 -12.56 -10.63
CA TRP A 60 -19.61 -12.32 -9.20
C TRP A 60 -20.93 -12.86 -8.69
N THR A 61 -20.89 -13.74 -7.69
CA THR A 61 -22.10 -14.25 -7.06
C THR A 61 -22.69 -13.23 -6.08
N ASP A 62 -23.96 -13.40 -5.71
CA ASP A 62 -24.61 -12.52 -4.75
C ASP A 62 -23.94 -12.62 -3.37
N GLU A 63 -23.49 -13.81 -2.97
CA GLU A 63 -22.75 -14.04 -1.73
C GLU A 63 -21.40 -13.31 -1.74
N GLU A 64 -20.66 -13.37 -2.86
CA GLU A 64 -19.40 -12.64 -2.99
C GLU A 64 -19.62 -11.12 -2.93
N MET A 65 -20.69 -10.62 -3.55
CA MET A 65 -21.06 -9.21 -3.49
C MET A 65 -21.47 -8.81 -2.08
N GLU A 66 -22.15 -9.68 -1.33
CA GLU A 66 -22.52 -9.43 0.05
C GLU A 66 -21.31 -9.37 0.98
N ILE A 67 -20.31 -10.23 0.75
CA ILE A 67 -19.02 -10.15 1.45
C ILE A 67 -18.39 -8.77 1.24
N LEU A 68 -18.48 -8.18 0.05
CA LEU A 68 -18.00 -6.81 -0.19
C LEU A 68 -18.85 -5.78 0.56
N ARG A 69 -20.19 -5.87 0.51
CA ARG A 69 -21.07 -4.91 1.18
C ARG A 69 -20.85 -4.87 2.69
N ILE A 70 -20.51 -6.00 3.30
CA ILE A 70 -20.29 -6.10 4.75
C ILE A 70 -18.81 -5.87 5.10
N ASN A 71 -17.92 -6.77 4.68
CA ASN A 71 -16.56 -6.85 5.21
C ASN A 71 -15.64 -5.79 4.59
N TYR A 72 -15.80 -5.53 3.28
CA TYR A 72 -15.01 -4.49 2.62
C TYR A 72 -15.45 -3.09 3.08
N ALA A 73 -16.76 -2.85 3.17
CA ALA A 73 -17.32 -1.58 3.65
C ALA A 73 -16.92 -1.30 5.11
N ARG A 74 -17.03 -2.30 6.01
CA ARG A 74 -16.57 -2.20 7.41
C ARG A 74 -15.07 -1.92 7.52
N GLY A 75 -14.29 -2.36 6.54
CA GLY A 75 -12.86 -2.10 6.47
C GLY A 75 -12.01 -3.12 7.21
N ASP A 76 -12.38 -4.40 7.14
CA ASP A 76 -11.63 -5.51 7.77
C ASP A 76 -10.21 -5.68 7.21
N GLY A 77 -9.93 -5.00 6.09
CA GLY A 77 -8.65 -5.04 5.41
C GLY A 77 -8.65 -6.05 4.28
N ILE A 78 -7.93 -5.70 3.22
CA ILE A 78 -7.98 -6.45 1.96
C ILE A 78 -7.54 -7.91 2.12
N SER A 79 -6.61 -8.21 3.03
CA SER A 79 -6.15 -9.58 3.27
C SER A 79 -7.26 -10.46 3.86
N SER A 80 -8.08 -9.93 4.76
CA SER A 80 -9.23 -10.66 5.33
C SER A 80 -10.31 -10.88 4.27
N VAL A 81 -10.64 -9.84 3.51
CA VAL A 81 -11.62 -9.94 2.40
C VAL A 81 -11.16 -10.98 1.35
N MET A 82 -9.87 -11.05 1.05
CA MET A 82 -9.33 -12.06 0.12
C MET A 82 -9.43 -13.50 0.66
N GLN A 83 -9.39 -13.71 1.98
CA GLN A 83 -9.61 -15.04 2.56
C GLN A 83 -11.06 -15.49 2.41
N LEU A 84 -12.01 -14.55 2.46
CA LEU A 84 -13.44 -14.80 2.25
C LEU A 84 -13.82 -14.98 0.78
N LEU A 85 -12.95 -14.55 -0.15
CA LEU A 85 -13.18 -14.59 -1.60
C LEU A 85 -12.06 -15.38 -2.31
N PRO A 86 -11.97 -16.70 -2.08
CA PRO A 86 -10.94 -17.53 -2.70
C PRO A 86 -11.03 -17.44 -4.23
N GLY A 87 -9.88 -17.29 -4.89
CA GLY A 87 -9.81 -17.11 -6.35
C GLY A 87 -9.98 -15.66 -6.83
N ARG A 88 -10.46 -14.74 -5.98
CA ARG A 88 -10.50 -13.31 -6.34
C ARG A 88 -9.20 -12.60 -6.00
N SER A 89 -8.64 -11.93 -7.00
CA SER A 89 -7.47 -11.08 -6.79
C SER A 89 -7.85 -9.77 -6.10
N ARG A 90 -6.88 -9.16 -5.41
CA ARG A 90 -7.01 -7.80 -4.87
C ARG A 90 -7.56 -6.80 -5.89
N LYS A 91 -7.04 -6.84 -7.12
CA LYS A 91 -7.43 -5.92 -8.20
C LYS A 91 -8.90 -6.11 -8.61
N THR A 92 -9.34 -7.36 -8.73
CA THR A 92 -10.74 -7.67 -9.10
C THR A 92 -11.71 -7.29 -7.98
N ILE A 93 -11.31 -7.47 -6.73
CA ILE A 93 -12.09 -7.01 -5.56
C ILE A 93 -12.26 -5.50 -5.58
N PHE A 94 -11.17 -4.73 -5.77
CA PHE A 94 -11.25 -3.27 -5.83
C PHE A 94 -12.12 -2.79 -6.99
N HIS A 95 -11.92 -3.33 -8.19
CA HIS A 95 -12.77 -2.99 -9.33
C HIS A 95 -14.24 -3.28 -9.04
N LYS A 96 -14.56 -4.45 -8.47
CA LYS A 96 -15.95 -4.78 -8.15
C LYS A 96 -16.53 -3.87 -7.08
N ALA A 97 -15.78 -3.55 -6.02
CA ALA A 97 -16.21 -2.62 -4.99
C ALA A 97 -16.53 -1.24 -5.60
N ILE A 98 -15.69 -0.73 -6.51
CA ILE A 98 -15.94 0.51 -7.25
C ILE A 98 -17.21 0.39 -8.10
N THR A 99 -17.38 -0.70 -8.85
CA THR A 99 -18.60 -0.94 -9.66
C THR A 99 -19.87 -0.99 -8.81
N LEU A 100 -19.77 -1.45 -7.56
CA LEU A 100 -20.89 -1.50 -6.62
C LEU A 100 -21.05 -0.22 -5.78
N GLY A 101 -20.18 0.78 -5.95
CA GLY A 101 -20.19 2.01 -5.14
C GLY A 101 -19.77 1.80 -3.68
N ILE A 102 -19.11 0.70 -3.35
CA ILE A 102 -18.73 0.34 -1.98
C ILE A 102 -17.38 0.96 -1.64
N SER A 103 -17.37 1.84 -0.65
CA SER A 103 -16.15 2.43 -0.08
C SER A 103 -15.81 1.78 1.25
N SER A 104 -14.52 1.55 1.49
CA SER A 104 -14.06 1.01 2.78
C SER A 104 -14.03 2.10 3.85
N ALA A 105 -14.49 1.82 5.07
CA ALA A 105 -14.35 2.74 6.21
C ALA A 105 -12.89 3.12 6.51
N ARG A 106 -11.93 2.29 6.06
CA ARG A 106 -10.48 2.56 6.10
C ARG A 106 -10.00 3.53 5.03
N ASN A 107 -10.85 3.98 4.11
CA ASN A 107 -10.49 5.05 3.17
C ASN A 107 -10.48 6.41 3.88
N TRP A 108 -9.59 7.28 3.41
CA TRP A 108 -9.60 8.70 3.77
C TRP A 108 -10.65 9.39 2.92
N SER A 109 -11.83 9.60 3.48
CA SER A 109 -12.89 10.37 2.84
C SER A 109 -12.53 11.85 2.84
N GLU A 110 -13.21 12.62 1.99
CA GLU A 110 -13.01 14.06 1.90
C GLU A 110 -13.28 14.74 3.24
N GLU A 111 -14.34 14.34 3.96
CA GLU A 111 -14.69 14.88 5.27
C GLU A 111 -13.59 14.61 6.31
N LYS A 112 -13.01 13.41 6.31
CA LYS A 112 -11.88 13.08 7.22
C LYS A 112 -10.63 13.90 6.89
N CYS A 113 -10.40 14.19 5.60
CA CYS A 113 -9.29 15.03 5.16
C CYS A 113 -9.52 16.50 5.54
N LEU A 114 -10.74 17.02 5.43
CA LEU A 114 -11.10 18.37 5.87
C LEU A 114 -10.88 18.55 7.37
N ILE A 115 -11.37 17.60 8.18
CA ILE A 115 -11.11 17.58 9.63
C ILE A 115 -9.61 17.55 9.92
N LEU A 116 -8.82 16.83 9.12
CA LEU A 116 -7.38 16.80 9.30
C LEU A 116 -6.73 18.17 9.02
N VAL A 117 -7.14 18.86 7.95
CA VAL A 117 -6.64 20.21 7.62
C VAL A 117 -6.96 21.21 8.74
N GLU A 118 -8.17 21.16 9.28
CA GLU A 118 -8.65 22.11 10.27
C GLU A 118 -8.04 21.86 11.66
N TYR A 119 -8.01 20.60 12.11
CA TYR A 119 -7.70 20.28 13.52
C TYR A 119 -6.30 19.71 13.76
N TYR A 120 -5.62 19.14 12.73
CA TYR A 120 -4.26 18.61 12.92
C TYR A 120 -3.22 19.68 13.28
N PRO A 121 -3.27 20.92 12.75
CA PRO A 121 -2.32 21.97 13.14
C PRO A 121 -2.29 22.24 14.65
N VAL A 122 -3.46 22.20 15.29
CA VAL A 122 -3.59 22.49 16.74
C VAL A 122 -3.49 21.22 17.60
N LEU A 123 -4.19 20.15 17.21
CA LEU A 123 -4.32 18.93 18.03
C LEU A 123 -3.27 17.85 17.72
N GLY A 124 -2.57 17.98 16.59
CA GLY A 124 -1.67 16.95 16.08
C GLY A 124 -2.39 15.61 15.92
N THR A 125 -1.74 14.53 16.37
CA THR A 125 -2.28 13.17 16.21
C THR A 125 -3.53 12.88 17.04
N LYS A 126 -3.90 13.76 17.98
CA LYS A 126 -5.12 13.59 18.81
C LYS A 126 -6.41 13.67 17.99
N VAL A 127 -6.39 14.35 16.83
CA VAL A 127 -7.51 14.38 15.88
C VAL A 127 -7.97 12.99 15.45
N GLY A 128 -7.09 11.97 15.54
CA GLY A 128 -7.45 10.58 15.26
C GLY A 128 -8.63 10.06 16.09
N LYS A 129 -8.80 10.54 17.32
CA LYS A 129 -9.96 10.16 18.15
C LYS A 129 -11.29 10.64 17.56
N MET A 130 -11.30 11.77 16.85
CA MET A 130 -12.50 12.35 16.25
C MET A 130 -12.92 11.60 14.99
N ILE A 131 -11.96 11.16 14.17
CA ILE A 131 -12.21 10.51 12.88
C ILE A 131 -12.09 8.97 12.92
N GLY A 132 -11.97 8.39 14.11
CA GLY A 132 -11.83 6.94 14.30
C GLY A 132 -10.54 6.35 13.72
N ARG A 133 -9.42 7.07 13.83
CA ARG A 133 -8.11 6.67 13.28
C ARG A 133 -7.03 6.59 14.35
N THR A 134 -6.05 5.74 14.10
CA THR A 134 -4.86 5.66 14.93
C THR A 134 -3.98 6.91 14.74
N ALA A 135 -3.25 7.29 15.79
CA ALA A 135 -2.30 8.39 15.73
C ALA A 135 -1.29 8.24 14.58
N GLU A 136 -0.87 7.00 14.29
CA GLU A 136 0.06 6.71 13.19
C GLU A 136 -0.56 6.95 11.81
N ALA A 137 -1.79 6.48 11.58
CA ALA A 137 -2.48 6.71 10.31
C ALA A 137 -2.68 8.22 10.05
N VAL A 138 -3.04 8.96 11.10
CA VAL A 138 -3.17 10.41 11.06
C VAL A 138 -1.85 11.08 10.71
N ARG A 139 -0.75 10.69 11.36
CA ARG A 139 0.59 11.24 11.10
C ARG A 139 1.03 11.01 9.66
N ILE A 140 0.87 9.79 9.14
CA ILE A 140 1.17 9.44 7.75
C ILE A 140 0.34 10.30 6.81
N LYS A 141 -0.98 10.38 7.04
CA LYS A 141 -1.86 11.15 6.15
C LYS A 141 -1.58 12.64 6.19
N ALA A 142 -1.32 13.21 7.37
CA ALA A 142 -0.95 14.61 7.49
C ALA A 142 0.37 14.91 6.76
N SER A 143 1.33 14.00 6.84
CA SER A 143 2.59 14.10 6.09
C SER A 143 2.36 14.03 4.56
N GLU A 144 1.51 13.13 4.08
CA GLU A 144 1.13 13.06 2.65
C GLU A 144 0.44 14.35 2.18
N MET A 145 -0.39 14.96 3.04
CA MET A 145 -1.09 16.22 2.76
C MET A 145 -0.24 17.47 3.04
N GLY A 146 0.99 17.32 3.53
CA GLY A 146 1.88 18.43 3.87
C GLY A 146 1.47 19.26 5.10
N ILE A 147 0.52 18.78 5.91
CA ILE A 147 0.01 19.49 7.09
C ILE A 147 0.96 19.27 8.26
N LYS A 148 1.35 20.35 8.93
CA LYS A 148 2.24 20.33 10.10
C LYS A 148 1.50 20.84 11.32
N VAL A 149 1.92 20.36 12.49
CA VAL A 149 1.45 20.90 13.77
C VAL A 149 2.07 22.29 13.94
N GLU A 150 1.26 23.27 14.35
CA GLU A 150 1.69 24.62 14.67
C GLU A 150 2.69 24.60 15.83
N GLY A 151 3.71 25.45 15.77
CA GLY A 151 4.77 25.50 16.79
C GLY A 151 5.74 24.31 16.78
N LEU A 152 5.47 23.25 16.01
CA LEU A 152 6.44 22.21 15.66
C LEU A 152 7.34 22.71 14.53
N THR A 153 8.01 23.84 14.77
CA THR A 153 9.15 24.26 13.96
C THR A 153 10.13 23.10 13.96
N LEU A 154 10.46 22.61 12.75
CA LEU A 154 11.57 21.69 12.49
C LEU A 154 12.67 21.90 13.52
N ALA A 155 13.06 20.85 14.26
CA ALA A 155 14.07 20.92 15.31
C ALA A 155 15.18 21.89 14.89
N ARG A 156 15.11 23.13 15.40
CA ARG A 156 15.96 24.22 14.93
C ARG A 156 17.38 23.72 15.11
N LYS A 157 18.16 23.59 14.03
CA LYS A 157 19.54 23.14 14.14
C LYS A 157 20.25 24.04 15.14
N TRP A 158 21.08 23.47 16.01
CA TRP A 158 21.92 24.27 16.90
C TRP A 158 22.94 24.99 16.02
N SER A 159 23.02 26.31 16.12
CA SER A 159 24.02 27.09 15.40
C SER A 159 25.41 26.89 16.02
N GLU A 160 26.46 27.24 15.28
CA GLU A 160 27.83 27.12 15.79
C GLU A 160 28.05 27.98 17.03
N GLU A 161 27.43 29.16 17.09
CA GLU A 161 27.47 30.07 18.23
C GLU A 161 26.77 29.46 19.45
N GLU A 162 25.57 28.89 19.26
CA GLU A 162 24.82 28.21 20.33
C GLU A 162 25.59 26.99 20.86
N THR A 163 26.23 26.21 19.98
CA THR A 163 27.06 25.08 20.40
C THR A 163 28.31 25.53 21.14
N SER A 164 28.97 26.60 20.67
CA SER A 164 30.16 27.16 21.32
C SER A 164 29.82 27.71 22.70
N LEU A 165 28.69 28.41 22.83
CA LEU A 165 28.19 28.91 24.10
C LEU A 165 27.85 27.76 25.07
N LEU A 166 27.23 26.68 24.57
CA LEU A 166 26.94 25.50 25.38
C LEU A 166 28.21 24.82 25.88
N LEU A 167 29.21 24.62 25.00
CA LEU A 167 30.49 23.99 25.33
C LEU A 167 31.28 24.79 26.37
N LYS A 168 31.30 26.13 26.25
CA LYS A 168 31.96 27.03 27.21
C LYS A 168 31.34 27.03 28.61
N ASN A 169 30.11 26.54 28.76
CA ASN A 169 29.34 26.59 30.00
C ASN A 169 28.89 25.18 30.47
N LEU A 170 29.58 24.11 30.05
CA LEU A 170 29.22 22.72 30.39
C LEU A 170 29.38 22.37 31.88
N ASP A 171 30.26 23.10 32.55
CA ASP A 171 30.60 23.06 33.97
C ASP A 171 29.51 23.67 34.88
N LYS A 172 28.69 24.57 34.32
CA LYS A 172 27.59 25.23 35.05
C LYS A 172 26.42 24.29 35.37
N THR A 173 25.58 24.73 36.30
CA THR A 173 24.38 23.98 36.68
C THR A 173 23.38 23.91 35.52
N PRO A 174 22.51 22.88 35.47
CA PRO A 174 21.49 22.79 34.43
C PRO A 174 20.54 24.01 34.39
N ALA A 175 20.33 24.69 35.51
CA ALA A 175 19.48 25.87 35.59
C ALA A 175 20.12 27.09 34.91
N GLU A 176 21.40 27.34 35.21
CA GLU A 176 22.16 28.44 34.59
C GLU A 176 22.35 28.23 33.08
N ILE A 177 22.58 26.99 32.65
CA ILE A 177 22.66 26.68 31.22
C ILE A 177 21.32 26.97 30.53
N ARG A 178 20.18 26.68 31.16
CA ARG A 178 18.86 27.01 30.59
C ARG A 178 18.64 28.52 30.46
N SER A 179 19.08 29.32 31.43
CA SER A 179 18.95 30.78 31.35
C SER A 179 19.76 31.41 30.21
N LEU A 180 20.80 30.73 29.71
CA LEU A 180 21.59 31.20 28.57
C LEU A 180 20.89 31.01 27.20
N PHE A 181 19.80 30.24 27.14
CA PHE A 181 19.08 29.95 25.89
C PHE A 181 17.56 30.22 26.03
N PRO A 182 17.13 31.48 26.22
CA PRO A 182 15.71 31.82 26.42
C PRO A 182 14.84 31.45 25.21
N ASP A 183 15.39 31.46 24.00
CA ASP A 183 14.69 31.12 22.76
C ASP A 183 14.59 29.61 22.50
N ARG A 184 15.13 28.77 23.39
CA ARG A 184 15.12 27.30 23.27
C ARG A 184 14.27 26.69 24.36
N THR A 185 13.55 25.62 24.00
CA THR A 185 12.81 24.85 25.02
C THR A 185 13.78 24.17 26.00
N PRO A 186 13.44 24.07 27.31
CA PRO A 186 14.27 23.41 28.32
C PRO A 186 14.69 21.99 27.96
N ALA A 187 13.81 21.26 27.26
CA ALA A 187 14.07 19.90 26.77
C ALA A 187 15.14 19.87 25.67
N SER A 188 15.14 20.85 24.75
CA SER A 188 16.16 20.99 23.71
C SER A 188 17.55 21.21 24.30
N VAL A 189 17.67 22.13 25.28
CA VAL A 189 18.93 22.44 25.97
C VAL A 189 19.46 21.24 26.73
N SER A 190 18.60 20.56 27.49
CA SER A 190 18.96 19.35 28.25
C SER A 190 19.48 18.23 27.35
N LYS A 191 18.83 18.00 26.21
CA LYS A 191 19.22 16.96 25.23
C LYS A 191 20.56 17.28 24.57
N ALA A 192 20.81 18.54 24.22
CA ALA A 192 22.08 18.98 23.64
C ALA A 192 23.24 18.84 24.64
N ARG A 193 23.04 19.24 25.91
CA ARG A 193 24.04 19.05 26.96
C ARG A 193 24.40 17.58 27.18
N LEU A 194 23.38 16.72 27.25
CA LEU A 194 23.58 15.27 27.42
C LEU A 194 24.33 14.65 26.22
N LYS A 195 24.06 15.12 25.00
CA LYS A 195 24.76 14.66 23.79
C LYS A 195 26.26 14.95 23.84
N TRP A 196 26.67 16.12 24.33
CA TRP A 196 28.07 16.50 24.43
C TRP A 196 28.79 15.86 25.61
N LYS A 197 28.13 15.71 26.77
CA LYS A 197 28.69 14.94 27.90
C LYS A 197 28.99 13.47 27.58
N LYS A 198 28.33 12.88 26.57
CA LYS A 198 28.59 11.51 26.10
C LYS A 198 29.71 11.43 25.04
N LYS A 199 30.17 12.57 24.52
CA LYS A 199 31.24 12.66 23.51
C LYS A 199 32.60 13.01 24.12
N CYS A 200 32.61 13.55 25.33
CA CYS A 200 33.79 13.71 26.18
C CYS A 200 34.00 12.44 26.99
#